data_AF-A0A2V1BQ03-F1
#
_entry.id   AF-A0A2V1BQ03-F1
#
_cell.length_a   1.000
_cell.length_b   1.000
_cell.length_c   1.000
_cell.angle_alpha   90.00
_cell.angle_beta   90.00
_cell.angle_gamma   90.00
#
_symmetry.space_group_name_H-M   'P 1'
#
loop_
_entity.id
_entity.type
_entity.pdbx_description
1 polymer ?
#
loop_
_entity_poly.entity_id
_entity_poly.type
_entity_poly.pdbx_seq_one_letter_code
_entity_poly.pdbx_strand_id
1 'polypeptide(L)'
;MATLALNSMTQPCGRVCGIDNRYRTYLRSSPIICVLDIIMMLSRFPHLIIKRRIPAKKSARLTIMERFDDDSPVEGIQVLGSTVWIRWLLFMMGPLPQAIRLASFQGVFWSKVLGFGFLVPWLIMELMILISVKMARISSTIASAPAVVESRPQPIWMTYLAGLSIGIFTLELNLMVYFGLTQDRDSVITHVGIGLVYILLFLMSTVLFKQGIAEGVGGLCSAFPWLGRNLLVVYPVDGTEDLEVDPAAAYYLGCFWVNFWLLFVGYSCIYDSAGTANPGWTGVFG
;
A
#
# COMPACT_ATOMS: atom_id res chain seq x y z
N MET A 1 7.29 -11.01 7.39
CA MET A 1 6.76 -9.83 6.67
C MET A 1 5.23 -9.75 6.67
N ALA A 2 4.48 -10.82 6.38
CA ALA A 2 3.01 -10.79 6.26
C ALA A 2 2.27 -10.07 7.41
N THR A 3 2.73 -10.22 8.66
CA THR A 3 2.19 -9.50 9.83
C THR A 3 2.35 -7.97 9.77
N LEU A 4 3.46 -7.48 9.22
CA LEU A 4 3.73 -6.05 9.03
C LEU A 4 2.84 -5.47 7.91
N ALA A 5 2.68 -6.23 6.82
CA ALA A 5 1.77 -5.89 5.73
C ALA A 5 0.31 -5.87 6.22
N LEU A 6 -0.13 -6.92 6.94
CA LEU A 6 -1.49 -7.02 7.49
C LEU A 6 -1.82 -5.87 8.46
N ASN A 7 -0.85 -5.43 9.27
CA ASN A 7 -1.01 -4.18 10.05
C ASN A 7 -1.23 -2.99 9.11
N SER A 8 -0.39 -2.81 8.11
CA SER A 8 -0.56 -1.70 7.15
C SER A 8 -1.93 -1.74 6.42
N MET A 9 -2.41 -2.94 6.07
CA MET A 9 -3.68 -3.14 5.36
C MET A 9 -4.93 -2.91 6.24
N THR A 10 -4.86 -3.22 7.54
CA THR A 10 -6.01 -3.14 8.47
C THR A 10 -6.10 -1.80 9.21
N GLN A 11 -4.96 -1.18 9.54
CA GLN A 11 -4.90 0.06 10.32
C GLN A 11 -5.49 1.26 9.55
N PRO A 12 -6.36 2.09 10.16
CA PRO A 12 -6.95 3.24 9.48
C PRO A 12 -5.92 4.35 9.23
N CYS A 13 -5.88 4.82 7.99
CA CYS A 13 -4.96 5.87 7.52
C CYS A 13 -5.65 6.99 6.75
N GLY A 14 -6.97 6.92 6.55
CA GLY A 14 -7.66 7.76 5.58
C GLY A 14 -7.16 7.49 4.15
N ARG A 15 -7.27 8.48 3.28
CA ARG A 15 -6.79 8.42 1.88
C ARG A 15 -5.35 7.97 1.81
N VAL A 16 -5.06 7.10 0.82
CA VAL A 16 -3.70 6.62 0.51
C VAL A 16 -3.34 7.17 -0.85
N CYS A 17 -2.19 7.84 -0.97
CA CYS A 17 -1.76 8.44 -2.22
C CYS A 17 -2.75 9.50 -2.79
N GLY A 18 -3.65 10.03 -1.96
CA GLY A 18 -4.73 10.92 -2.39
C GLY A 18 -5.87 10.20 -3.12
N ILE A 19 -5.82 8.87 -3.22
CA ILE A 19 -6.92 8.02 -3.64
C ILE A 19 -7.86 7.80 -2.43
N ASP A 20 -9.14 7.69 -2.72
CA ASP A 20 -10.25 7.32 -1.82
C ASP A 20 -9.88 6.20 -0.82
N ASN A 21 -10.31 6.38 0.42
CA ASN A 21 -10.06 5.50 1.56
C ASN A 21 -10.59 4.05 1.37
N ARG A 22 -11.54 3.80 0.46
CA ARG A 22 -12.08 2.45 0.14
C ARG A 22 -10.99 1.46 -0.31
N TYR A 23 -10.05 1.90 -1.15
CA TYR A 23 -9.03 1.02 -1.74
C TYR A 23 -7.82 0.77 -0.83
N ARG A 24 -7.76 1.39 0.36
CA ARG A 24 -6.55 1.47 1.18
C ARG A 24 -5.96 0.11 1.54
N THR A 25 -6.80 -0.92 1.71
CA THR A 25 -6.40 -2.28 2.06
C THR A 25 -5.55 -2.93 0.97
N TYR A 26 -5.85 -2.67 -0.31
CA TYR A 26 -5.04 -3.18 -1.43
C TYR A 26 -3.82 -2.29 -1.68
N LEU A 27 -3.99 -0.97 -1.65
CA LEU A 27 -2.88 -0.03 -1.82
C LEU A 27 -1.77 -0.24 -0.76
N ARG A 28 -2.14 -0.51 0.49
CA ARG A 28 -1.18 -0.71 1.60
C ARG A 28 -0.64 -2.12 1.74
N SER A 29 -0.96 -3.04 0.84
CA SER A 29 -0.25 -4.33 0.74
C SER A 29 1.15 -4.19 0.11
N SER A 30 1.42 -3.08 -0.58
CA SER A 30 2.74 -2.77 -1.15
C SER A 30 3.53 -1.85 -0.21
N PRO A 31 4.78 -2.20 0.16
CA PRO A 31 5.61 -1.34 0.98
C PRO A 31 6.07 -0.10 0.21
N ILE A 32 6.20 -0.21 -1.12
CA ILE A 32 6.55 0.91 -2.01
C ILE A 32 5.44 1.97 -1.96
N ILE A 33 4.17 1.55 -2.09
CA ILE A 33 3.03 2.47 -2.01
C ILE A 33 2.92 3.08 -0.60
N CYS A 34 3.17 2.29 0.46
CA CYS A 34 3.22 2.83 1.83
C CYS A 34 4.30 3.92 1.99
N VAL A 35 5.49 3.76 1.41
CA VAL A 35 6.54 4.78 1.45
C VAL A 35 6.20 6.00 0.60
N LEU A 36 5.69 5.80 -0.62
CA LEU A 36 5.30 6.90 -1.53
C LEU A 36 4.18 7.77 -0.96
N ASP A 37 3.17 7.17 -0.33
CA ASP A 37 2.08 7.86 0.35
C ASP A 37 2.59 8.80 1.45
N ILE A 38 3.56 8.36 2.25
CA ILE A 38 4.20 9.18 3.28
C ILE A 38 5.04 10.29 2.67
N ILE A 39 5.81 10.02 1.61
CA ILE A 39 6.58 11.06 0.91
C ILE A 39 5.65 12.13 0.34
N MET A 40 4.52 11.74 -0.26
CA MET A 40 3.50 12.66 -0.77
C MET A 40 2.86 13.49 0.36
N MET A 41 2.47 12.85 1.47
CA MET A 41 1.89 13.54 2.63
C MET A 41 2.89 14.50 3.30
N LEU A 42 4.13 14.07 3.52
CA LEU A 42 5.18 14.86 4.16
C LEU A 42 5.66 16.01 3.26
N SER A 43 5.67 15.85 1.93
CA SER A 43 6.00 16.93 0.98
C SER A 43 4.87 17.95 0.79
N ARG A 44 3.61 17.56 1.05
CA ARG A 44 2.47 18.49 1.09
C ARG A 44 2.61 19.57 2.17
N PHE A 45 3.17 19.22 3.33
CA PHE A 45 3.37 20.15 4.44
C PHE A 45 4.29 21.36 4.11
N PRO A 46 5.55 21.19 3.63
CA PRO A 46 6.38 22.31 3.20
C PRO A 46 5.83 22.97 1.93
N HIS A 47 5.10 22.26 1.05
CA HIS A 47 4.41 22.91 -0.07
C HIS A 47 3.41 23.97 0.40
N LEU A 48 2.54 23.66 1.38
CA LEU A 48 1.58 24.61 1.93
C LEU A 48 2.26 25.80 2.65
N ILE A 49 3.38 25.56 3.34
CA ILE A 49 4.17 26.61 4.00
C ILE A 49 4.88 27.52 2.99
N ILE A 50 5.57 26.94 2.00
CA ILE A 50 6.44 27.69 1.08
C ILE A 50 5.62 28.35 -0.05
N LYS A 51 4.76 27.58 -0.73
CA LYS A 51 4.02 28.06 -1.93
C LYS A 51 2.71 28.75 -1.59
N ARG A 52 2.01 28.35 -0.52
CA ARG A 52 0.74 28.97 -0.09
C ARG A 52 0.89 29.91 1.13
N ARG A 53 2.10 30.05 1.69
CA ARG A 53 2.41 30.91 2.85
C ARG A 53 1.54 30.65 4.09
N ILE A 54 1.02 29.42 4.22
CA ILE A 54 0.13 29.05 5.33
C ILE A 54 0.97 28.76 6.60
N PRO A 55 0.63 29.30 7.78
CA PRO A 55 1.34 29.03 9.03
C PRO A 55 1.38 27.54 9.35
N ALA A 56 2.52 27.03 9.82
CA ALA A 56 2.77 25.60 10.02
C ALA A 56 1.65 24.84 10.77
N LYS A 57 1.10 25.41 11.86
CA LYS A 57 -0.03 24.81 12.61
C LYS A 57 -1.30 24.66 11.75
N LYS A 58 -1.58 25.60 10.84
CA LYS A 58 -2.72 25.51 9.90
C LYS A 58 -2.40 24.57 8.74
N SER A 59 -1.16 24.57 8.23
CA SER A 59 -0.70 23.62 7.20
C SER A 59 -0.78 22.16 7.66
N ALA A 60 -0.31 21.85 8.87
CA ALA A 60 -0.43 20.51 9.45
C ALA A 60 -1.89 20.09 9.57
N ARG A 61 -2.75 20.98 10.10
CA ARG A 61 -4.20 20.71 10.20
C ARG A 61 -4.82 20.45 8.83
N LEU A 62 -4.50 21.22 7.80
CA LEU A 62 -5.06 21.05 6.46
C LEU A 62 -4.63 19.73 5.81
N THR A 63 -3.33 19.39 5.84
CA THR A 63 -2.84 18.09 5.34
C THR A 63 -3.46 16.91 6.07
N ILE A 64 -3.65 17.02 7.39
CA ILE A 64 -4.29 16.00 8.22
C ILE A 64 -5.79 15.91 7.89
N MET A 65 -6.51 17.03 7.84
CA MET A 65 -7.93 17.03 7.52
C MET A 65 -8.15 16.44 6.13
N GLU A 66 -7.56 16.99 5.07
CA GLU A 66 -7.72 16.50 3.68
C GLU A 66 -7.45 14.98 3.51
N ARG A 67 -6.63 14.39 4.37
CA ARG A 67 -6.35 12.95 4.40
C ARG A 67 -7.43 12.10 5.08
N PHE A 68 -8.09 12.61 6.11
CA PHE A 68 -9.15 11.94 6.88
C PHE A 68 -10.58 12.48 6.60
N ASP A 69 -10.69 13.52 5.77
CA ASP A 69 -11.91 14.19 5.28
C ASP A 69 -12.49 13.40 4.11
N ASP A 70 -12.92 12.17 4.40
CA ASP A 70 -13.37 11.17 3.44
C ASP A 70 -14.66 10.52 3.97
N ASP A 71 -15.78 10.79 3.31
CA ASP A 71 -17.12 10.36 3.71
C ASP A 71 -17.42 8.87 3.44
N SER A 72 -16.43 8.11 2.95
CA SER A 72 -16.61 6.68 2.63
C SER A 72 -17.07 5.86 3.86
N PRO A 73 -18.09 4.99 3.71
CA PRO A 73 -18.63 4.22 4.83
C PRO A 73 -17.59 3.24 5.39
N VAL A 74 -17.36 3.32 6.70
CA VAL A 74 -16.34 2.52 7.40
C VAL A 74 -16.89 1.11 7.70
N GLU A 75 -16.85 0.22 6.72
CA GLU A 75 -17.36 -1.16 6.87
C GLU A 75 -16.36 -2.13 7.55
N GLY A 76 -16.91 -3.11 8.28
CA GLY A 76 -16.20 -4.33 8.72
C GLY A 76 -15.01 -4.11 9.67
N ILE A 77 -13.90 -4.82 9.41
CA ILE A 77 -12.66 -4.81 10.23
C ILE A 77 -12.12 -3.39 10.45
N GLN A 78 -12.42 -2.45 9.54
CA GLN A 78 -12.04 -1.05 9.64
C GLN A 78 -12.55 -0.37 10.92
N VAL A 79 -13.73 -0.77 11.42
CA VAL A 79 -14.33 -0.24 12.66
C VAL A 79 -13.49 -0.62 13.88
N LEU A 80 -12.93 -1.84 13.91
CA LEU A 80 -12.10 -2.32 15.02
C LEU A 80 -10.80 -1.50 15.17
N GLY A 81 -10.28 -0.98 14.06
CA GLY A 81 -9.13 -0.09 14.02
C GLY A 81 -9.41 1.33 14.53
N SER A 82 -10.66 1.76 14.76
CA SER A 82 -10.98 3.13 15.19
C SER A 82 -10.31 3.54 16.51
N THR A 83 -10.16 2.59 17.44
CA THR A 83 -9.66 2.87 18.80
C THR A 83 -8.14 2.80 18.86
N VAL A 84 -7.50 3.95 19.08
CA VAL A 84 -6.02 4.09 19.14
C VAL A 84 -5.37 3.07 20.08
N TRP A 85 -5.93 2.82 21.27
CA TRP A 85 -5.37 1.85 22.20
C TRP A 85 -5.36 0.41 21.65
N ILE A 86 -6.45 -0.03 21.00
CA ILE A 86 -6.52 -1.37 20.36
C ILE A 86 -5.47 -1.50 19.26
N ARG A 87 -5.28 -0.44 18.45
CA ARG A 87 -4.23 -0.41 17.41
C ARG A 87 -2.83 -0.62 17.97
N TRP A 88 -2.49 0.07 19.06
CA TRP A 88 -1.19 -0.08 19.72
C TRP A 88 -1.05 -1.46 20.38
N LEU A 89 -2.11 -2.01 20.99
CA LEU A 89 -2.09 -3.38 21.53
C LEU A 89 -1.82 -4.43 20.44
N LEU A 90 -2.57 -4.39 19.33
CA LEU A 90 -2.39 -5.30 18.20
C LEU A 90 -0.98 -5.17 17.58
N PHE A 91 -0.47 -3.94 17.46
CA PHE A 91 0.89 -3.66 17.02
C PHE A 91 1.95 -4.31 17.93
N MET A 92 1.81 -4.16 19.25
CA MET A 92 2.73 -4.74 20.24
C MET A 92 2.68 -6.28 20.23
N MET A 93 1.53 -6.89 19.95
CA MET A 93 1.36 -8.35 19.99
C MET A 93 1.84 -9.08 18.72
N GLY A 94 1.77 -8.47 17.53
CA GLY A 94 2.12 -9.14 16.26
C GLY A 94 3.26 -8.47 15.49
N PRO A 95 3.05 -7.26 14.93
CA PRO A 95 4.05 -6.53 14.16
C PRO A 95 5.38 -6.29 14.87
N LEU A 96 5.37 -5.83 16.13
CA LEU A 96 6.61 -5.45 16.83
C LEU A 96 7.58 -6.64 17.06
N PRO A 97 7.15 -7.80 17.60
CA PRO A 97 7.97 -9.02 17.66
C PRO A 97 8.63 -9.37 16.33
N GLN A 98 7.84 -9.33 15.25
CA GLN A 98 8.29 -9.70 13.91
C GLN A 98 9.22 -8.65 13.27
N ALA A 99 9.08 -7.37 13.64
CA ALA A 99 10.03 -6.32 13.29
C ALA A 99 11.36 -6.45 14.03
N ILE A 100 11.34 -6.75 15.34
CA ILE A 100 12.55 -6.99 16.15
C ILE A 100 13.33 -8.18 15.60
N ARG A 101 12.63 -9.28 15.31
CA ARG A 101 13.21 -10.47 14.68
C ARG A 101 13.84 -10.13 13.31
N LEU A 102 13.10 -9.48 12.43
CA LEU A 102 13.60 -9.05 11.12
C LEU A 102 14.82 -8.10 11.21
N ALA A 103 14.86 -7.23 12.22
CA ALA A 103 16.01 -6.35 12.46
C ALA A 103 17.28 -7.13 12.84
N SER A 104 17.13 -8.24 13.58
CA SER A 104 18.23 -9.03 14.12
C SER A 104 18.94 -9.95 13.11
N PHE A 105 18.24 -10.41 12.06
CA PHE A 105 18.80 -11.30 11.05
C PHE A 105 19.94 -10.63 10.28
N GLN A 106 20.98 -11.39 9.90
CA GLN A 106 22.06 -10.90 9.03
C GLN A 106 21.86 -11.37 7.57
N GLY A 107 22.62 -10.81 6.62
CA GLY A 107 22.51 -11.08 5.18
C GLY A 107 21.27 -10.47 4.48
N VAL A 108 20.11 -10.48 5.13
CA VAL A 108 18.79 -10.22 4.52
C VAL A 108 18.43 -8.73 4.30
N PHE A 109 19.32 -7.95 3.67
CA PHE A 109 19.14 -6.50 3.45
C PHE A 109 17.78 -6.14 2.81
N TRP A 110 17.43 -6.73 1.66
CA TRP A 110 16.17 -6.45 0.96
C TRP A 110 14.93 -6.77 1.80
N SER A 111 14.95 -7.88 2.55
CA SER A 111 13.87 -8.25 3.46
C SER A 111 13.66 -7.21 4.57
N LYS A 112 14.74 -6.58 5.06
CA LYS A 112 14.64 -5.45 5.98
C LYS A 112 14.03 -4.23 5.29
N VAL A 113 14.53 -3.83 4.12
CA VAL A 113 14.00 -2.67 3.37
C VAL A 113 12.49 -2.81 3.13
N LEU A 114 12.03 -3.97 2.64
CA LEU A 114 10.61 -4.23 2.39
C LEU A 114 9.77 -4.27 3.68
N GLY A 115 10.26 -4.95 4.72
CA GLY A 115 9.53 -5.05 6.00
C GLY A 115 9.43 -3.72 6.75
N PHE A 116 10.52 -2.96 6.83
CA PHE A 116 10.53 -1.62 7.40
C PHE A 116 9.76 -0.61 6.53
N GLY A 117 9.63 -0.88 5.21
CA GLY A 117 8.74 -0.16 4.30
C GLY A 117 7.24 -0.27 4.62
N PHE A 118 6.81 -1.20 5.48
CA PHE A 118 5.48 -1.15 6.10
C PHE A 118 5.49 -0.44 7.46
N LEU A 119 6.50 -0.74 8.29
CA LEU A 119 6.57 -0.30 9.68
C LEU A 119 6.78 1.22 9.82
N VAL A 120 7.77 1.78 9.12
CA VAL A 120 8.14 3.20 9.24
C VAL A 120 6.99 4.09 8.75
N PRO A 121 6.31 3.79 7.62
CA PRO A 121 5.11 4.52 7.24
C PRO A 121 3.99 4.53 8.28
N TRP A 122 3.67 3.40 8.92
CA TRP A 122 2.67 3.46 9.99
C TRP A 122 3.16 4.28 11.17
N LEU A 123 4.39 4.10 11.67
CA LEU A 123 4.90 4.89 12.81
C LEU A 123 4.75 6.42 12.58
N ILE A 124 4.93 6.88 11.34
CA ILE A 124 4.69 8.28 10.95
C ILE A 124 3.18 8.62 10.94
N MET A 125 2.32 7.72 10.44
CA MET A 125 0.86 7.87 10.53
C MET A 125 0.32 7.88 11.96
N GLU A 126 0.70 6.91 12.81
CA GLU A 126 0.20 6.82 14.18
C GLU A 126 0.64 8.08 14.98
N LEU A 127 1.86 8.59 14.73
CA LEU A 127 2.33 9.89 15.26
C LEU A 127 1.51 11.08 14.75
N MET A 128 1.21 11.15 13.45
CA MET A 128 0.39 12.24 12.88
C MET A 128 -1.06 12.21 13.38
N ILE A 129 -1.61 11.04 13.72
CA ILE A 129 -2.93 10.90 14.35
C ILE A 129 -2.88 11.35 15.83
N LEU A 130 -1.80 11.07 16.56
CA LEU A 130 -1.63 11.61 17.92
C LEU A 130 -1.49 13.15 17.90
N ILE A 131 -0.81 13.71 16.90
CA ILE A 131 -0.74 15.15 16.65
C ILE A 131 -2.13 15.72 16.28
N SER A 132 -2.89 15.04 15.42
CA SER A 132 -4.23 15.50 15.00
C SER A 132 -5.20 15.59 16.18
N VAL A 133 -5.29 14.55 17.01
CA VAL A 133 -6.16 14.52 18.19
C VAL A 133 -5.78 15.62 19.19
N LYS A 134 -4.47 15.84 19.41
CA LYS A 134 -3.98 16.93 20.27
C LYS A 134 -4.35 18.31 19.70
N MET A 135 -4.25 18.50 18.39
CA MET A 135 -4.62 19.77 17.72
C MET A 135 -6.13 20.01 17.66
N ALA A 136 -6.93 18.95 17.47
CA ALA A 136 -8.39 19.02 17.45
C ALA A 136 -8.94 19.49 18.79
N ARG A 137 -8.49 18.89 19.90
CA ARG A 137 -8.85 19.28 21.28
C ARG A 137 -8.52 20.74 21.62
N ILE A 138 -7.51 21.32 20.96
CA ILE A 138 -7.14 22.74 21.12
C ILE A 138 -8.00 23.65 20.23
N SER A 139 -8.51 23.14 19.09
CA SER A 139 -9.32 23.95 18.17
C SER A 139 -10.82 23.91 18.47
N SER A 140 -11.34 22.87 19.15
CA SER A 140 -12.72 22.84 19.64
C SER A 140 -13.02 24.02 20.57
N THR A 141 -12.01 24.54 21.26
CA THR A 141 -12.07 25.73 22.13
C THR A 141 -12.12 27.07 21.38
N ILE A 142 -11.93 27.07 20.05
CA ILE A 142 -11.70 28.30 19.23
C ILE A 142 -12.78 28.49 18.14
N ALA A 143 -13.67 27.51 17.95
CA ALA A 143 -14.83 27.55 17.06
C ALA A 143 -14.55 27.69 15.55
N SER A 144 -15.64 27.81 14.79
CA SER A 144 -15.79 27.53 13.37
C SER A 144 -15.11 28.51 12.40
N ALA A 145 -14.47 27.96 11.37
CA ALA A 145 -14.32 28.59 10.07
C ALA A 145 -14.69 27.54 9.00
N PRO A 146 -15.46 27.90 7.94
CA PRO A 146 -15.88 26.94 6.93
C PRO A 146 -14.69 26.41 6.13
N ALA A 147 -14.67 25.11 5.86
CA ALA A 147 -13.73 24.49 4.95
C ALA A 147 -14.25 24.63 3.51
N VAL A 148 -13.49 25.30 2.64
CA VAL A 148 -13.74 25.25 1.19
C VAL A 148 -13.15 23.94 0.67
N VAL A 149 -14.00 22.91 0.60
CA VAL A 149 -13.65 21.61 0.02
C VAL A 149 -13.68 21.75 -1.51
N GLU A 150 -12.53 22.07 -2.10
CA GLU A 150 -12.34 22.11 -3.55
C GLU A 150 -12.32 20.67 -4.08
N SER A 151 -13.43 20.22 -4.68
CA SER A 151 -13.58 18.88 -5.25
C SER A 151 -12.58 18.67 -6.40
N ARG A 152 -11.52 17.89 -6.16
CA ARG A 152 -10.47 17.65 -7.16
C ARG A 152 -10.67 16.32 -7.89
N PRO A 153 -10.45 16.27 -9.22
CA PRO A 153 -10.43 15.02 -9.95
C PRO A 153 -9.31 14.13 -9.40
N GLN A 154 -9.54 12.81 -9.33
CA GLN A 154 -8.55 11.88 -8.81
C GLN A 154 -7.24 11.97 -9.63
N PRO A 155 -6.06 11.93 -8.97
CA PRO A 155 -4.79 12.09 -9.65
C PRO A 155 -4.52 10.92 -10.61
N ILE A 156 -4.71 11.15 -11.92
CA ILE A 156 -4.46 10.18 -13.01
C ILE A 156 -3.07 9.52 -12.89
N TRP A 157 -2.06 10.27 -12.43
CA TRP A 157 -0.70 9.79 -12.19
C TRP A 157 -0.59 8.72 -11.08
N MET A 158 -1.57 8.59 -10.19
CA MET A 158 -1.59 7.51 -9.20
C MET A 158 -2.06 6.18 -9.77
N THR A 159 -2.97 6.16 -10.75
CA THR A 159 -3.30 4.96 -11.52
C THR A 159 -2.06 4.44 -12.25
N TYR A 160 -1.25 5.36 -12.80
CA TYR A 160 0.06 5.03 -13.39
C TYR A 160 1.09 4.59 -12.34
N LEU A 161 1.16 5.19 -11.15
CA LEU A 161 2.08 4.74 -10.08
C LEU A 161 1.71 3.36 -9.50
N ALA A 162 0.43 3.05 -9.36
CA ALA A 162 0.01 1.70 -8.96
C ALA A 162 0.46 0.68 -10.00
N GLY A 163 0.15 0.92 -11.28
CA GLY A 163 0.62 0.14 -12.42
C GLY A 163 2.15 0.03 -12.50
N LEU A 164 2.88 1.10 -12.16
CA LEU A 164 4.35 1.12 -12.11
C LEU A 164 4.91 0.37 -10.89
N SER A 165 4.20 0.30 -9.76
CA SER A 165 4.64 -0.50 -8.61
C SER A 165 4.50 -2.01 -8.85
N ILE A 166 3.39 -2.43 -9.47
CA ILE A 166 3.21 -3.78 -10.04
C ILE A 166 4.26 -4.00 -11.14
N GLY A 167 4.53 -2.94 -11.91
CA GLY A 167 5.50 -2.91 -12.99
C GLY A 167 6.92 -3.24 -12.54
N ILE A 168 7.40 -2.56 -11.49
CA ILE A 168 8.71 -2.79 -10.88
C ILE A 168 8.79 -4.20 -10.30
N PHE A 169 7.77 -4.67 -9.56
CA PHE A 169 7.75 -6.05 -9.05
C PHE A 169 7.77 -7.11 -10.16
N THR A 170 7.06 -6.85 -11.26
CA THR A 170 7.06 -7.73 -12.44
C THR A 170 8.43 -7.69 -13.14
N LEU A 171 9.05 -6.52 -13.24
CA LEU A 171 10.38 -6.34 -13.80
C LEU A 171 11.47 -7.02 -12.94
N GLU A 172 11.41 -6.89 -11.62
CA GLU A 172 12.31 -7.59 -10.69
C GLU A 172 12.21 -9.12 -10.84
N LEU A 173 10.98 -9.66 -10.93
CA LEU A 173 10.78 -11.09 -11.16
C LEU A 173 11.30 -11.54 -12.54
N ASN A 174 11.05 -10.75 -13.59
CA ASN A 174 11.58 -11.05 -14.93
C ASN A 174 13.11 -10.91 -14.98
N LEU A 175 13.72 -10.00 -14.22
CA LEU A 175 15.17 -9.90 -14.06
C LEU A 175 15.76 -11.09 -13.30
N MET A 176 15.08 -11.59 -12.26
CA MET A 176 15.48 -12.80 -11.54
C MET A 176 15.43 -14.05 -12.43
N VAL A 177 14.35 -14.21 -13.21
CA VAL A 177 14.23 -15.28 -14.22
C VAL A 177 15.29 -15.10 -15.33
N TYR A 178 15.51 -13.88 -15.79
CA TYR A 178 16.53 -13.55 -16.79
C TYR A 178 17.93 -13.94 -16.31
N PHE A 179 18.37 -13.50 -15.12
CA PHE A 179 19.71 -13.81 -14.62
C PHE A 179 19.91 -15.32 -14.40
N GLY A 180 18.89 -16.04 -13.94
CA GLY A 180 18.94 -17.51 -13.84
C GLY A 180 19.00 -18.24 -15.20
N LEU A 181 18.48 -17.64 -16.27
CA LEU A 181 18.52 -18.19 -17.64
C LEU A 181 19.75 -17.76 -18.45
N THR A 182 20.42 -16.66 -18.09
CA THR A 182 21.59 -16.12 -18.82
C THR A 182 22.92 -16.34 -18.14
N GLN A 183 22.96 -17.06 -17.01
CA GLN A 183 24.17 -17.28 -16.20
C GLN A 183 25.34 -17.90 -17.00
N ASP A 184 25.06 -18.68 -18.06
CA ASP A 184 26.04 -19.34 -18.94
C ASP A 184 26.15 -18.71 -20.35
N ARG A 185 25.91 -17.39 -20.54
CA ARG A 185 25.92 -16.77 -21.90
C ARG A 185 26.59 -15.39 -21.98
N ASP A 186 27.85 -15.34 -22.40
CA ASP A 186 28.69 -14.12 -22.47
C ASP A 186 28.28 -13.03 -23.49
N SER A 187 27.27 -13.26 -24.34
CA SER A 187 26.94 -12.35 -25.44
C SER A 187 26.15 -11.12 -24.97
N VAL A 188 26.83 -9.96 -24.91
CA VAL A 188 26.23 -8.64 -24.62
C VAL A 188 25.12 -8.27 -25.61
N ILE A 189 25.25 -8.63 -26.90
CA ILE A 189 24.21 -8.38 -27.91
C ILE A 189 22.95 -9.21 -27.60
N THR A 190 23.14 -10.47 -27.17
CA THR A 190 22.05 -11.33 -26.72
C THR A 190 21.40 -10.78 -25.45
N HIS A 191 22.18 -10.23 -24.52
CA HIS A 191 21.67 -9.57 -23.31
C HIS A 191 20.76 -8.37 -23.64
N VAL A 192 21.23 -7.44 -24.48
CA VAL A 192 20.47 -6.24 -24.86
C VAL A 192 19.22 -6.61 -25.67
N GLY A 193 19.34 -7.53 -26.63
CA GLY A 193 18.20 -7.98 -27.44
C GLY A 193 17.10 -8.65 -26.60
N ILE A 194 17.48 -9.53 -25.68
CA ILE A 194 16.52 -10.17 -24.75
C ILE A 194 15.89 -9.13 -23.82
N GLY A 195 16.69 -8.20 -23.26
CA GLY A 195 16.18 -7.14 -22.38
C GLY A 195 15.11 -6.25 -23.04
N LEU A 196 15.30 -5.86 -24.30
CA LEU A 196 14.32 -5.09 -25.07
C LEU A 196 13.03 -5.89 -25.34
N VAL A 197 13.14 -7.19 -25.65
CA VAL A 197 11.97 -8.06 -25.81
C VAL A 197 11.21 -8.22 -24.48
N TYR A 198 11.91 -8.39 -23.35
CA TYR A 198 11.25 -8.40 -22.04
C TYR A 198 10.56 -7.08 -21.70
N ILE A 199 11.14 -5.92 -22.03
CA ILE A 199 10.48 -4.60 -21.83
C ILE A 199 9.22 -4.48 -22.68
N LEU A 200 9.21 -4.97 -23.93
CA LEU A 200 8.03 -4.94 -24.79
C LEU A 200 6.94 -5.93 -24.33
N LEU A 201 7.31 -7.16 -23.95
CA LEU A 201 6.39 -8.14 -23.36
C LEU A 201 5.82 -7.65 -22.02
N PHE A 202 6.64 -6.96 -21.22
CA PHE A 202 6.24 -6.30 -19.99
C PHE A 202 5.21 -5.19 -20.25
N LEU A 203 5.46 -4.28 -21.19
CA LEU A 203 4.51 -3.21 -21.53
C LEU A 203 3.20 -3.79 -22.08
N MET A 204 3.27 -4.74 -23.02
CA MET A 204 2.07 -5.37 -23.60
C MET A 204 1.27 -6.15 -22.56
N SER A 205 1.96 -6.89 -21.67
CA SER A 205 1.28 -7.59 -20.57
C SER A 205 0.63 -6.61 -19.60
N THR A 206 1.27 -5.52 -19.14
CA THR A 206 0.60 -4.58 -18.20
C THR A 206 -0.73 -4.00 -18.71
N VAL A 207 -0.87 -3.80 -20.03
CA VAL A 207 -2.13 -3.35 -20.65
C VAL A 207 -3.18 -4.47 -20.65
N LEU A 208 -2.86 -5.62 -21.25
CA LEU A 208 -3.79 -6.76 -21.36
C LEU A 208 -4.18 -7.33 -19.99
N PHE A 209 -3.23 -7.36 -19.05
CA PHE A 209 -3.39 -7.82 -17.69
C PHE A 209 -4.25 -6.87 -16.86
N LYS A 210 -4.16 -5.55 -17.07
CA LYS A 210 -5.09 -4.60 -16.42
C LYS A 210 -6.53 -4.87 -16.81
N GLN A 211 -6.81 -5.04 -18.10
CA GLN A 211 -8.16 -5.29 -18.59
C GLN A 211 -8.64 -6.69 -18.17
N GLY A 212 -7.87 -7.74 -18.43
CA GLY A 212 -8.23 -9.11 -18.08
C GLY A 212 -8.39 -9.36 -16.57
N ILE A 213 -7.64 -8.67 -15.71
CA ILE A 213 -7.87 -8.70 -14.26
C ILE A 213 -9.17 -7.98 -13.91
N ALA A 214 -9.39 -6.75 -14.40
CA ALA A 214 -10.59 -5.99 -14.05
C ALA A 214 -11.88 -6.71 -14.50
N GLU A 215 -11.87 -7.28 -15.71
CA GLU A 215 -12.98 -8.06 -16.26
C GLU A 215 -13.13 -9.42 -15.57
N GLY A 216 -12.03 -10.15 -15.32
CA GLY A 216 -12.08 -11.47 -14.68
C GLY A 216 -12.44 -11.44 -13.19
N VAL A 217 -11.82 -10.55 -12.42
CA VAL A 217 -12.15 -10.33 -11.00
C VAL A 217 -13.53 -9.68 -10.88
N GLY A 218 -13.86 -8.72 -11.75
CA GLY A 218 -15.17 -8.09 -11.78
C GLY A 218 -16.30 -9.06 -12.10
N GLY A 219 -16.13 -9.90 -13.12
CA GLY A 219 -17.09 -10.95 -13.49
C GLY A 219 -17.27 -12.02 -12.41
N LEU A 220 -16.20 -12.37 -11.67
CA LEU A 220 -16.32 -13.23 -10.50
C LEU A 220 -17.10 -12.56 -9.37
N CYS A 221 -16.88 -11.26 -9.14
CA CYS A 221 -17.54 -10.51 -8.08
C CYS A 221 -19.01 -10.18 -8.39
N SER A 222 -19.39 -10.00 -9.67
CA SER A 222 -20.80 -9.87 -10.06
C SER A 222 -21.54 -11.21 -10.07
N ALA A 223 -20.86 -12.32 -10.41
CA ALA A 223 -21.42 -13.66 -10.26
C ALA A 223 -21.64 -14.05 -8.78
N PHE A 224 -20.82 -13.51 -7.86
CA PHE A 224 -20.92 -13.76 -6.42
C PHE A 224 -20.88 -12.45 -5.62
N PRO A 225 -21.98 -11.67 -5.53
CA PRO A 225 -21.99 -10.36 -4.87
C PRO A 225 -21.58 -10.40 -3.39
N TRP A 226 -21.88 -11.49 -2.68
CA TRP A 226 -21.43 -11.70 -1.30
C TRP A 226 -19.90 -11.73 -1.19
N LEU A 227 -19.21 -12.32 -2.18
CA LEU A 227 -17.76 -12.38 -2.26
C LEU A 227 -17.21 -11.00 -2.65
N GLY A 228 -17.82 -10.37 -3.65
CA GLY A 228 -17.46 -9.01 -4.08
C GLY A 228 -17.53 -7.97 -2.96
N ARG A 229 -18.53 -8.04 -2.07
CA ARG A 229 -18.64 -7.15 -0.90
C ARG A 229 -17.59 -7.47 0.17
N ASN A 230 -17.40 -8.75 0.51
CA ASN A 230 -16.36 -9.15 1.48
C ASN A 230 -14.93 -8.83 0.98
N LEU A 231 -14.73 -8.79 -0.33
CA LEU A 231 -13.48 -8.41 -1.00
C LEU A 231 -13.44 -6.93 -1.41
N LEU A 232 -14.34 -6.08 -0.92
CA LEU A 232 -14.33 -4.62 -1.16
C LEU A 232 -14.18 -4.22 -2.65
N VAL A 233 -14.78 -5.03 -3.55
CA VAL A 233 -14.88 -4.78 -4.99
C VAL A 233 -16.28 -4.31 -5.38
N VAL A 234 -17.30 -4.73 -4.63
CA VAL A 234 -18.70 -4.44 -4.92
C VAL A 234 -19.27 -3.49 -3.88
N TYR A 235 -19.87 -2.39 -4.35
CA TYR A 235 -20.37 -1.29 -3.54
C TYR A 235 -21.81 -0.92 -3.93
N PRO A 236 -22.64 -0.42 -3.00
CA PRO A 236 -23.93 0.16 -3.35
C PRO A 236 -23.74 1.46 -4.14
N VAL A 237 -24.55 1.68 -5.17
CA VAL A 237 -24.57 2.95 -5.92
C VAL A 237 -25.36 4.00 -5.13
N ASP A 238 -24.92 5.25 -5.16
CA ASP A 238 -25.44 6.36 -4.34
C ASP A 238 -26.99 6.49 -4.41
N GLY A 239 -27.66 6.02 -3.36
CA GLY A 239 -29.12 6.11 -3.21
C GLY A 239 -29.93 4.89 -3.69
N THR A 240 -29.27 3.80 -4.09
CA THR A 240 -29.93 2.55 -4.51
C THR A 240 -29.46 1.34 -3.69
N GLU A 241 -30.25 0.26 -3.68
CA GLU A 241 -29.80 -1.03 -3.14
C GLU A 241 -28.96 -1.82 -4.17
N ASP A 242 -28.88 -1.33 -5.41
CA ASP A 242 -28.12 -1.95 -6.50
C ASP A 242 -26.61 -1.92 -6.23
N LEU A 243 -25.97 -3.06 -6.49
CA LEU A 243 -24.57 -3.33 -6.17
C LEU A 243 -23.72 -3.36 -7.44
N GLU A 244 -22.88 -2.34 -7.64
CA GLU A 244 -21.96 -2.26 -8.78
C GLU A 244 -20.55 -2.74 -8.43
N VAL A 245 -19.88 -3.32 -9.44
CA VAL A 245 -18.46 -3.69 -9.40
C VAL A 245 -17.62 -2.45 -9.68
N ASP A 246 -16.78 -2.06 -8.72
CA ASP A 246 -15.76 -1.03 -8.89
C ASP A 246 -14.56 -1.63 -9.67
N PRO A 247 -14.31 -1.23 -10.92
CA PRO A 247 -13.25 -1.83 -11.75
C PRO A 247 -11.84 -1.45 -11.29
N ALA A 248 -11.69 -0.35 -10.52
CA ALA A 248 -10.42 0.00 -9.91
C ALA A 248 -10.14 -0.90 -8.70
N ALA A 249 -11.14 -1.18 -7.87
CA ALA A 249 -11.03 -2.16 -6.78
C ALA A 249 -10.74 -3.57 -7.31
N ALA A 250 -11.45 -4.03 -8.36
CA ALA A 250 -11.20 -5.31 -9.01
C ALA A 250 -9.75 -5.43 -9.52
N TYR A 251 -9.24 -4.37 -10.16
CA TYR A 251 -7.84 -4.28 -10.58
C TYR A 251 -6.88 -4.36 -9.40
N TYR A 252 -7.04 -3.52 -8.37
CA TYR A 252 -6.14 -3.53 -7.20
C TYR A 252 -6.16 -4.87 -6.44
N LEU A 253 -7.31 -5.54 -6.34
CA LEU A 253 -7.43 -6.87 -5.72
C LEU A 253 -6.69 -7.94 -6.51
N GLY A 254 -6.85 -8.00 -7.84
CA GLY A 254 -6.09 -8.95 -8.65
C GLY A 254 -4.59 -8.68 -8.59
N CYS A 255 -4.19 -7.42 -8.60
CA CYS A 255 -2.79 -7.03 -8.43
C CYS A 255 -2.23 -7.36 -7.03
N PHE A 256 -3.06 -7.30 -5.97
CA PHE A 256 -2.71 -7.83 -4.65
C PHE A 256 -2.41 -9.33 -4.71
N TRP A 257 -3.30 -10.12 -5.32
CA TRP A 257 -3.12 -11.57 -5.45
C TRP A 257 -1.88 -11.94 -6.27
N VAL A 258 -1.61 -11.22 -7.36
CA VAL A 258 -0.41 -11.40 -8.18
C VAL A 258 0.84 -11.15 -7.34
N ASN A 259 0.93 -10.01 -6.64
CA ASN A 259 2.07 -9.73 -5.75
C ASN A 259 2.21 -10.77 -4.64
N PHE A 260 1.11 -11.27 -4.07
CA PHE A 260 1.13 -12.33 -3.06
C PHE A 260 1.73 -13.64 -3.60
N TRP A 261 1.28 -14.09 -4.78
CA TRP A 261 1.81 -15.30 -5.42
C TRP A 261 3.27 -15.13 -5.88
N LEU A 262 3.64 -13.96 -6.43
CA LEU A 262 5.03 -13.66 -6.80
C LEU A 262 5.95 -13.64 -5.58
N LEU A 263 5.51 -13.09 -4.45
CA LEU A 263 6.27 -13.16 -3.19
C LEU A 263 6.42 -14.59 -2.67
N PHE A 264 5.37 -15.41 -2.76
CA PHE A 264 5.42 -16.81 -2.29
C PHE A 264 6.36 -17.67 -3.17
N VAL A 265 6.18 -17.64 -4.49
CA VAL A 265 7.00 -18.39 -5.44
C VAL A 265 8.43 -17.85 -5.47
N GLY A 266 8.61 -16.53 -5.57
CA GLY A 266 9.93 -15.90 -5.58
C GLY A 266 10.72 -16.20 -4.31
N TYR A 267 10.08 -16.16 -3.13
CA TYR A 267 10.72 -16.60 -1.89
C TYR A 267 11.12 -18.07 -1.95
N SER A 268 10.25 -18.96 -2.43
CA SER A 268 10.57 -20.41 -2.52
C SER A 268 11.72 -20.75 -3.48
N CYS A 269 11.96 -19.92 -4.50
CA CYS A 269 13.03 -20.13 -5.49
C CYS A 269 14.35 -19.43 -5.14
N ILE A 270 14.32 -18.36 -4.34
CA ILE A 270 15.46 -17.43 -4.14
C ILE A 270 15.97 -17.40 -2.69
N TYR A 271 15.20 -17.94 -1.72
CA TYR A 271 15.62 -17.96 -0.32
C TYR A 271 16.76 -18.95 -0.06
N ASP A 272 17.99 -18.45 -0.09
CA ASP A 272 19.14 -19.14 0.50
C ASP A 272 19.10 -19.06 2.04
N SER A 273 19.09 -20.24 2.66
CA SER A 273 19.19 -20.38 4.11
C SER A 273 20.63 -20.29 4.63
N ALA A 274 21.64 -20.58 3.80
CA ALA A 274 23.04 -20.58 4.22
C ALA A 274 23.57 -19.18 4.54
N GLY A 275 23.20 -18.17 3.75
CA GLY A 275 23.51 -16.75 4.01
C GLY A 275 22.70 -16.10 5.14
N THR A 276 21.68 -16.77 5.68
CA THR A 276 20.73 -16.18 6.64
C THR A 276 21.04 -16.57 8.09
N ALA A 277 21.95 -15.83 8.74
CA ALA A 277 22.20 -16.02 10.17
C ALA A 277 21.01 -15.53 11.02
N ASN A 278 20.28 -16.48 11.60
CA ASN A 278 19.19 -16.28 12.55
C ASN A 278 19.71 -16.40 14.00
N PRO A 279 19.71 -15.33 14.81
CA PRO A 279 20.13 -15.41 16.21
C PRO A 279 19.12 -16.22 17.05
N GLY A 280 19.61 -17.24 17.77
CA GLY A 280 18.76 -18.18 18.53
C GLY A 280 17.83 -17.53 19.57
N TRP A 281 18.19 -16.36 20.11
CA TRP A 281 17.34 -15.59 21.03
C TRP A 281 16.01 -15.12 20.40
N THR A 282 15.90 -15.11 19.07
CA THR A 282 14.69 -14.64 18.37
C THR A 282 13.58 -15.70 18.29
N GLY A 283 13.87 -16.96 18.64
CA GLY A 283 12.89 -18.05 18.62
C GLY A 283 11.69 -17.82 19.54
N VAL A 284 11.82 -16.94 20.55
CA VAL A 284 10.72 -16.52 21.44
C VAL A 284 9.63 -15.71 20.72
N PHE A 285 9.87 -15.26 19.49
CA PHE A 285 8.92 -14.49 18.68
C PHE A 285 8.20 -15.32 17.58
N GLY A 286 8.41 -16.64 17.57
CA GLY A 286 7.79 -17.58 16.61
C GLY A 286 8.49 -17.60 15.26
#